data_AF-A0A7S3XCH7-F1
#
_entry.id   AF-A0A7S3XCH7-F1
#
_cell.length_a   1.000
_cell.length_b   1.000
_cell.length_c   1.000
_cell.angle_alpha   90.00
_cell.angle_beta   90.00
_cell.angle_gamma   90.00
#
_symmetry.space_group_name_H-M   'P 1'
#
loop_
_entity.id
_entity.type
_entity.pdbx_description
1 polymer ?
#
loop_
_entity_poly.entity_id
_entity_poly.type
_entity_poly.pdbx_seq_one_letter_code
_entity_poly.pdbx_strand_id
1 'polypeptide(L)'
;MRASPVCASAMTRACASRNVRPVSSIEAEELAAHLRSDARESTVIVDVRDTDFKGGNIRGALNIPSEHFYNDAQVDDLVERFAQSQYVVFHCMFSQQRGPFCATKFASRLGAAQLPQKPQVFVLERGFSGWLSSGNLDLCENLEDT
;
A
#
# COMPACT_ATOMS: atom_id res chain seq x y z
N MET A 1 -59.82 -12.90 23.64
CA MET A 1 -58.43 -12.94 24.14
C MET A 1 -57.54 -13.19 22.93
N ARG A 2 -56.52 -12.33 22.76
CA ARG A 2 -55.73 -12.16 21.53
C ARG A 2 -54.77 -13.33 21.32
N ALA A 3 -54.69 -13.84 20.10
CA ALA A 3 -53.53 -14.58 19.61
C ALA A 3 -53.10 -13.91 18.28
N SER A 4 -52.01 -13.16 18.33
CA SER A 4 -51.34 -12.59 17.17
C SER A 4 -50.30 -13.59 16.66
N PRO A 5 -50.11 -13.74 15.34
CA PRO A 5 -49.03 -14.56 14.78
C PRO A 5 -47.71 -13.81 14.95
N VAL A 6 -46.68 -14.49 15.47
CA VAL A 6 -45.32 -13.93 15.50
C VAL A 6 -44.78 -13.99 14.07
N CYS A 7 -44.48 -12.79 13.56
CA CYS A 7 -43.96 -12.52 12.24
C CYS A 7 -42.52 -13.04 12.08
N ALA A 8 -42.19 -13.44 10.86
CA ALA A 8 -40.88 -13.87 10.39
C ALA A 8 -39.80 -12.80 10.57
N SER A 9 -38.52 -13.20 10.60
CA SER A 9 -37.53 -12.54 9.74
C SER A 9 -36.29 -13.41 9.54
N ALA A 10 -36.02 -13.70 8.28
CA ALA A 10 -34.79 -14.33 7.81
C ALA A 10 -33.59 -13.43 8.09
N MET A 11 -32.51 -14.00 8.63
CA MET A 11 -31.19 -13.36 8.64
C MET A 11 -30.62 -13.41 7.22
N THR A 12 -30.97 -12.44 6.38
CA THR A 12 -30.26 -12.20 5.12
C THR A 12 -28.84 -11.77 5.46
N ARG A 13 -27.85 -12.63 5.17
CA ARG A 13 -26.44 -12.22 5.17
C ARG A 13 -26.29 -11.13 4.10
N ALA A 14 -26.15 -9.89 4.54
CA ALA A 14 -25.75 -8.82 3.66
C ALA A 14 -24.34 -9.14 3.12
N CYS A 15 -24.26 -9.51 1.85
CA CYS A 15 -23.04 -9.39 1.07
C CYS A 15 -22.71 -7.89 1.04
N ALA A 16 -21.81 -7.44 1.92
CA ALA A 16 -21.26 -6.11 1.83
C ALA A 16 -20.47 -6.04 0.52
N SER A 17 -21.08 -5.48 -0.52
CA SER A 17 -20.38 -5.04 -1.72
C SER A 17 -19.28 -4.06 -1.26
N ARG A 18 -18.03 -4.55 -1.21
CA ARG A 18 -16.89 -3.71 -0.87
C ARG A 18 -16.64 -2.82 -2.07
N ASN A 19 -17.13 -1.58 -2.01
CA ASN A 19 -16.64 -0.52 -2.88
C ASN A 19 -15.16 -0.31 -2.55
N VAL A 20 -14.28 -0.97 -3.30
CA VAL A 20 -12.84 -0.74 -3.24
C VAL A 20 -12.61 0.60 -3.92
N ARG A 21 -12.26 1.63 -3.14
CA ARG A 21 -11.85 2.92 -3.71
C ARG A 21 -10.57 2.70 -4.52
N PRO A 22 -10.45 3.27 -5.73
CA PRO A 22 -9.20 3.20 -6.48
C PRO A 22 -8.08 3.83 -5.66
N VAL A 23 -6.92 3.17 -5.66
CA VAL A 23 -5.70 3.69 -5.01
C VAL A 23 -5.16 4.84 -5.85
N SER A 24 -4.79 5.94 -5.20
CA SER A 24 -4.20 7.10 -5.87
C SER A 24 -2.76 6.83 -6.31
N SER A 25 -2.28 7.54 -7.32
CA SER A 25 -0.86 7.56 -7.68
C SER A 25 -0.13 8.73 -7.04
N ILE A 26 1.20 8.64 -6.96
CA ILE A 26 2.11 9.72 -6.54
C ILE A 26 3.29 9.79 -7.51
N GLU A 27 3.69 11.00 -7.89
CA GLU A 27 4.82 11.24 -8.78
C GLU A 27 6.16 11.16 -8.04
N ALA A 28 7.24 10.86 -8.77
CA ALA A 28 8.57 10.73 -8.18
C ALA A 28 9.03 12.01 -7.46
N GLU A 29 8.74 13.18 -8.03
CA GLU A 29 9.15 14.47 -7.45
C GLU A 29 8.37 14.81 -6.17
N GLU A 30 7.08 14.47 -6.13
CA GLU A 30 6.24 14.66 -4.95
C GLU A 30 6.68 13.74 -3.81
N LEU A 31 6.95 12.47 -4.11
CA LEU A 31 7.52 11.56 -3.12
C LEU A 31 8.91 12.03 -2.65
N ALA A 32 9.77 12.51 -3.55
CA ALA A 32 11.06 13.07 -3.17
C ALA A 32 10.93 14.27 -2.22
N ALA A 33 9.94 15.16 -2.45
CA ALA A 33 9.64 16.26 -1.55
C ALA A 33 9.20 15.77 -0.15
N HIS A 34 8.38 14.70 -0.08
CA HIS A 34 8.05 14.07 1.21
C HIS A 34 9.29 13.51 1.90
N LEU A 35 10.22 12.89 1.17
CA LEU A 35 11.42 12.30 1.76
C LEU A 35 12.46 13.32 2.22
N ARG A 36 12.43 14.54 1.66
CA ARG A 36 13.32 15.66 2.04
C ARG A 36 12.74 16.54 3.15
N SER A 37 11.49 16.34 3.55
CA SER A 37 10.79 17.11 4.59
C SER A 37 10.51 16.27 5.83
N ASP A 38 9.92 16.89 6.85
CA ASP A 38 9.51 16.21 8.10
C ASP A 38 8.49 15.10 7.86
N ALA A 39 7.82 15.08 6.69
CA ALA A 39 6.91 14.01 6.29
C ALA A 39 7.61 12.65 6.13
N ARG A 40 8.95 12.62 6.04
CA ARG A 40 9.76 11.40 5.91
C ARG A 40 9.49 10.37 7.00
N GLU A 41 9.33 10.80 8.26
CA GLU A 41 9.11 9.90 9.39
C GLU A 41 7.71 9.27 9.38
N SER A 42 6.77 9.97 8.75
CA SER A 42 5.38 9.53 8.59
C SER A 42 5.11 8.77 7.29
N THR A 43 6.13 8.64 6.43
CA THR A 43 6.04 8.01 5.11
C THR A 43 6.72 6.65 5.10
N VAL A 44 5.95 5.61 4.79
CA VAL A 44 6.44 4.25 4.57
C VAL A 44 6.48 3.98 3.08
N ILE A 45 7.65 3.56 2.58
CA ILE A 45 7.81 3.09 1.20
C ILE A 45 7.90 1.57 1.23
N VAL A 46 7.04 0.91 0.45
CA VAL A 46 6.99 -0.54 0.31
C VAL A 46 7.39 -0.90 -1.12
N ASP A 47 8.60 -1.45 -1.25
CA ASP A 47 9.11 -1.97 -2.51
C ASP A 47 8.74 -3.45 -2.63
N VAL A 48 7.82 -3.76 -3.55
CA VAL A 48 7.29 -5.12 -3.73
C VAL A 48 8.03 -5.94 -4.79
N ARG A 49 9.21 -5.49 -5.21
CA ARG A 49 10.13 -6.27 -6.06
C ARG A 49 10.62 -7.53 -5.35
N ASP A 50 11.03 -8.51 -6.14
CA ASP A 50 11.55 -9.80 -5.68
C ASP A 50 13.06 -9.89 -5.97
N THR A 51 13.45 -10.77 -6.88
CA THR A 51 14.80 -10.90 -7.43
C THR A 51 15.32 -9.60 -8.04
N ASP A 52 14.43 -8.76 -8.57
CA ASP A 52 14.73 -7.46 -9.18
C ASP A 52 14.86 -6.30 -8.17
N PHE A 53 14.85 -6.58 -6.85
CA PHE A 53 15.12 -5.59 -5.82
C PHE A 53 16.62 -5.23 -5.70
N LYS A 54 17.51 -6.20 -5.98
CA LYS A 54 18.97 -5.98 -5.96
C LYS A 54 19.40 -4.98 -7.03
N GLY A 55 20.52 -4.29 -6.79
CA GLY A 55 21.02 -3.23 -7.66
C GLY A 55 20.52 -1.82 -7.30
N GLY A 56 19.71 -1.69 -6.25
CA GLY A 56 19.38 -0.42 -5.62
C GLY A 56 17.91 -0.23 -5.33
N ASN A 57 17.63 0.63 -4.35
CA ASN A 57 16.29 0.95 -3.91
C ASN A 57 16.18 2.39 -3.41
N ILE A 58 14.94 2.88 -3.26
CA ILE A 58 14.67 4.17 -2.64
C ILE A 58 15.09 4.11 -1.17
N ARG A 59 15.71 5.16 -0.66
CA ARG A 59 16.29 5.22 0.68
C ARG A 59 15.27 4.91 1.77
N GLY A 60 15.56 3.88 2.56
CA GLY A 60 14.71 3.40 3.64
C GLY A 60 13.38 2.80 3.16
N ALA A 61 13.31 2.34 1.92
CA ALA A 61 12.22 1.49 1.46
C ALA A 61 12.28 0.12 2.14
N LEU A 62 11.12 -0.41 2.52
CA LEU A 62 10.99 -1.76 3.02
C LEU A 62 10.76 -2.71 1.85
N ASN A 63 11.67 -3.66 1.64
CA ASN A 63 11.45 -4.71 0.65
C ASN A 63 10.48 -5.76 1.19
N ILE A 64 9.28 -5.80 0.62
CA ILE A 64 8.24 -6.76 0.96
C ILE A 64 7.73 -7.34 -0.36
N PRO A 65 8.34 -8.43 -0.86
CA PRO A 65 8.01 -8.99 -2.17
C PRO A 65 6.52 -9.27 -2.32
N SER A 66 6.00 -9.08 -3.54
CA SER A 66 4.56 -9.17 -3.84
C SER A 66 3.88 -10.47 -3.38
N GLU A 67 4.65 -11.55 -3.22
CA GLU A 67 4.16 -12.84 -2.71
C GLU A 67 3.50 -12.74 -1.33
N HIS A 68 3.97 -11.83 -0.46
CA HIS A 68 3.40 -11.59 0.87
C HIS A 68 1.98 -10.99 0.81
N PHE A 69 1.55 -10.49 -0.34
CA PHE A 69 0.23 -9.88 -0.52
C PHE A 69 -0.83 -10.86 -1.03
N TYR A 70 -0.46 -12.12 -1.31
CA TYR A 70 -1.44 -13.15 -1.67
C TYR A 70 -2.19 -13.70 -0.46
N ASN A 71 -1.65 -13.56 0.75
CA ASN A 71 -2.25 -14.02 1.99
C ASN A 71 -2.85 -12.84 2.79
N ASP A 72 -4.14 -12.90 3.10
CA ASP A 72 -4.83 -11.83 3.84
C ASP A 72 -4.24 -11.60 5.25
N ALA A 73 -3.83 -12.64 5.96
CA ALA A 73 -3.28 -12.51 7.31
C ALA A 73 -1.95 -11.76 7.29
N GLN A 74 -1.08 -12.04 6.32
CA GLN A 74 0.18 -11.30 6.15
C GLN A 74 -0.08 -9.83 5.83
N VAL A 75 -1.10 -9.53 5.02
CA VAL A 75 -1.48 -8.14 4.72
C VAL A 75 -2.08 -7.45 5.95
N ASP A 76 -2.83 -8.16 6.79
CA ASP A 76 -3.36 -7.63 8.04
C ASP A 76 -2.23 -7.26 9.02
N ASP A 77 -1.19 -8.09 9.14
CA ASP A 77 -0.01 -7.77 9.94
C ASP A 77 0.67 -6.48 9.45
N LEU A 78 0.73 -6.26 8.13
CA LEU A 78 1.26 -5.02 7.55
C LEU A 78 0.35 -3.81 7.85
N VAL A 79 -0.97 -4.01 7.81
CA VAL A 79 -1.94 -2.94 8.15
C VAL A 79 -1.75 -2.49 9.59
N GLU A 80 -1.58 -3.42 10.53
CA GLU A 80 -1.29 -3.11 11.92
C GLU A 80 0.07 -2.43 12.07
N ARG A 81 1.10 -2.96 11.41
CA ARG A 81 2.46 -2.40 11.43
C ARG A 81 2.52 -0.97 10.93
N PHE A 82 1.73 -0.62 9.91
CA PHE A 82 1.75 0.71 9.29
C PHE A 82 0.60 1.61 9.76
N ALA A 83 -0.16 1.21 10.78
CA ALA A 83 -1.34 1.93 11.26
C ALA A 83 -1.06 3.38 11.71
N GLN A 84 0.15 3.67 12.20
CA GLN A 84 0.55 4.99 12.69
C GLN A 84 1.21 5.88 11.62
N SER A 85 1.44 5.35 10.41
CA SER A 85 1.97 6.15 9.31
C SER A 85 0.91 7.10 8.75
N GLN A 86 1.35 8.21 8.14
CA GLN A 86 0.46 9.10 7.38
C GLN A 86 0.32 8.62 5.93
N TYR A 87 1.42 8.13 5.35
CA TYR A 87 1.52 7.75 3.96
C TYR A 87 2.14 6.37 3.81
N VAL A 88 1.51 5.51 3.01
CA VAL A 88 2.08 4.22 2.58
C VAL A 88 2.15 4.20 1.06
N VAL A 89 3.36 4.18 0.52
CA VAL A 89 3.62 4.26 -0.91
C VAL A 89 4.16 2.93 -1.41
N PHE A 90 3.43 2.30 -2.33
CA PHE A 90 3.82 1.05 -2.94
C PHE A 90 4.49 1.28 -4.30
N HIS A 91 5.49 0.48 -4.63
CA HIS A 91 6.03 0.46 -5.98
C HIS A 91 6.64 -0.90 -6.31
N CYS A 92 6.83 -1.16 -7.61
CA CYS A 92 7.71 -2.23 -8.07
C CYS A 92 8.74 -1.66 -9.05
N MET A 93 9.22 -2.43 -10.03
CA MET A 93 10.15 -1.92 -11.04
C MET A 93 9.49 -0.85 -11.93
N PHE A 94 8.26 -1.08 -12.39
CA PHE A 94 7.54 -0.19 -13.32
C PHE A 94 6.17 0.27 -12.81
N SER A 95 5.71 -0.28 -11.68
CA SER A 95 4.38 -0.04 -11.09
C SER A 95 3.18 -0.30 -12.03
N GLN A 96 3.28 -1.25 -12.96
CA GLN A 96 2.19 -1.62 -13.88
C GLN A 96 1.35 -2.83 -13.41
N GLN A 97 1.90 -3.68 -12.55
CA GLN A 97 1.24 -4.91 -12.09
C GLN A 97 1.40 -5.14 -10.58
N ARG A 98 2.59 -5.56 -10.14
CA ARG A 98 2.88 -5.90 -8.72
C ARG A 98 2.55 -4.73 -7.77
N GLY A 99 3.03 -3.52 -8.07
CA GLY A 99 2.78 -2.32 -7.26
C GLY A 99 1.27 -2.03 -7.05
N PRO A 100 0.49 -1.80 -8.13
CA PRO A 100 -0.96 -1.59 -8.03
C PRO A 100 -1.72 -2.72 -7.35
N PHE A 101 -1.35 -3.99 -7.62
CA PHE A 101 -1.95 -5.16 -6.97
C PHE A 101 -1.77 -5.13 -5.45
N CYS A 102 -0.52 -4.97 -4.98
CA CYS A 102 -0.21 -4.94 -3.56
C CYS A 102 -0.88 -3.75 -2.85
N ALA A 103 -0.86 -2.57 -3.48
CA ALA A 103 -1.48 -1.38 -2.93
C ALA A 103 -3.01 -1.52 -2.80
N THR A 104 -3.67 -2.08 -3.82
CA THR A 104 -5.13 -2.32 -3.80
C THR A 104 -5.50 -3.35 -2.75
N LYS A 105 -4.70 -4.42 -2.62
CA LYS A 105 -4.89 -5.44 -1.60
C LYS A 105 -4.76 -4.84 -0.21
N PHE A 106 -3.69 -4.10 0.04
CA PHE A 106 -3.46 -3.40 1.31
C PHE A 106 -4.59 -2.42 1.63
N ALA A 107 -4.98 -1.57 0.68
CA ALA A 107 -6.08 -0.61 0.84
C ALA A 107 -7.43 -1.30 1.14
N SER A 108 -7.69 -2.47 0.53
CA SER A 108 -8.89 -3.26 0.81
C SER A 108 -8.91 -3.77 2.26
N ARG A 109 -7.79 -4.31 2.75
CA ARG A 109 -7.65 -4.79 4.13
C ARG A 109 -7.70 -3.63 5.14
N LEU A 110 -6.99 -2.55 4.86
CA LEU A 110 -7.02 -1.30 5.62
C LEU A 110 -8.44 -0.73 5.73
N GLY A 111 -9.23 -0.82 4.65
CA GLY A 111 -10.64 -0.42 4.63
C GLY A 111 -11.51 -1.21 5.62
N ALA A 112 -11.24 -2.50 5.79
CA ALA A 112 -11.94 -3.38 6.73
C ALA A 112 -11.42 -3.27 8.17
N ALA A 113 -10.20 -2.79 8.38
CA ALA A 113 -9.62 -2.64 9.71
C ALA A 113 -10.28 -1.51 10.53
N GLN A 114 -10.40 -1.73 11.83
CA GLN A 114 -11.01 -0.80 12.78
C GLN A 114 -9.96 0.11 13.43
N LEU A 115 -9.28 0.93 12.61
CA LEU A 115 -8.23 1.85 13.06
C LEU A 115 -8.78 3.27 13.28
N PRO A 116 -8.30 4.00 14.31
CA PRO A 116 -8.77 5.36 14.61
C PRO A 116 -8.41 6.35 13.49
N GLN A 117 -7.28 6.15 12.83
CA GLN A 117 -6.82 6.85 11.64
C GLN A 117 -6.27 5.82 10.66
N LYS A 118 -6.43 6.07 9.35
CA LYS A 118 -5.95 5.18 8.30
C LYS A 118 -4.95 5.95 7.43
N PRO A 119 -3.76 5.39 7.14
CA PRO A 119 -2.83 6.04 6.22
C PRO A 119 -3.44 6.20 4.83
N GLN A 120 -2.96 7.21 4.11
CA GLN A 120 -3.22 7.33 2.68
C GLN A 120 -2.33 6.36 1.92
N VAL A 121 -2.92 5.62 1.00
CA VAL A 121 -2.22 4.61 0.20
C VAL A 121 -1.99 5.14 -1.21
N PHE A 122 -0.74 5.07 -1.67
CA PHE A 122 -0.35 5.51 -3.00
C PHE A 122 0.40 4.43 -3.77
N VAL A 123 0.39 4.52 -5.10
CA VAL A 123 1.30 3.82 -5.99
C VAL A 123 2.26 4.83 -6.61
N LEU A 124 3.58 4.61 -6.47
CA LEU A 124 4.57 5.43 -7.16
C LEU A 124 4.49 5.21 -8.67
N GLU A 125 4.27 6.30 -9.40
CA GLU A 125 4.21 6.27 -10.86
C GLU A 125 5.52 5.79 -11.46
N ARG A 126 5.41 4.95 -12.51
CA ARG A 126 6.54 4.39 -13.27
C ARG A 126 7.55 3.56 -12.45
N GLY A 127 7.28 3.32 -11.17
CA GLY A 127 8.07 2.48 -10.28
C GLY A 127 9.51 2.94 -10.09
N PHE A 128 10.38 2.02 -9.67
CA PHE A 128 11.80 2.31 -9.44
C PHE A 128 12.54 2.76 -10.71
N SER A 129 12.16 2.25 -11.88
CA SER A 129 12.72 2.72 -13.17
C SER A 129 12.41 4.20 -13.42
N GLY A 130 11.18 4.63 -13.12
CA GLY A 130 10.81 6.05 -13.15
C GLY A 130 11.58 6.89 -12.15
N TRP A 131 11.76 6.38 -10.93
CA TRP A 131 12.56 7.03 -9.89
C TRP A 131 14.01 7.28 -10.32
N LEU A 132 14.68 6.28 -10.89
CA LEU A 132 16.05 6.44 -11.41
C LEU A 132 16.10 7.50 -12.53
N SER A 133 15.09 7.53 -13.39
CA SER A 133 15.01 8.49 -14.49
C SER A 133 14.72 9.92 -14.03
N SER A 134 14.19 10.11 -12.81
CA SER A 134 13.88 11.44 -12.27
C SER A 134 15.11 12.16 -11.69
N GLY A 135 16.26 11.47 -11.58
CA GLY A 135 17.50 12.06 -11.07
C GLY A 135 17.60 12.11 -9.54
N ASN A 136 16.65 11.54 -8.80
CA ASN A 136 16.66 11.44 -7.33
C ASN A 136 17.63 10.35 -6.80
N LEU A 137 18.81 10.23 -7.43
CA LEU A 137 19.83 9.23 -7.08
C LEU A 137 20.39 9.46 -5.68
N ASP A 138 20.43 10.71 -5.24
CA ASP A 138 20.81 11.08 -3.89
C ASP A 138 19.81 10.61 -2.83
N LEU A 139 18.63 10.10 -3.23
CA LEU A 139 17.63 9.44 -2.38
C LEU A 139 17.56 7.93 -2.63
N CYS A 140 18.57 7.34 -3.26
CA CYS A 140 18.73 5.89 -3.37
C CYS A 140 19.74 5.37 -2.34
N GLU A 141 19.69 4.06 -2.11
CA GLU A 141 20.67 3.28 -1.36
C GLU A 141 20.88 1.93 -2.06
N ASN A 142 21.96 1.23 -1.70
CA ASN A 142 22.32 -0.08 -2.27
C ASN A 142 22.46 -0.09 -3.81
N LEU A 143 22.74 1.06 -4.43
CA LEU A 143 23.05 1.13 -5.85
C LEU A 143 24.37 0.37 -6.06
N GLU A 144 24.33 -0.65 -6.92
CA GLU A 144 25.55 -1.29 -7.39
C GLU A 144 26.16 -0.39 -8.47
N ASP A 145 27.49 -0.30 -8.52
CA ASP A 145 28.20 0.39 -9.59
C ASP A 145 27.89 -0.33 -10.91
N THR A 146 27.00 0.26 -11.72
CA THR A 146 26.64 -0.23 -13.05
C THR A 146 27.81 -0.21 -14.03
#